data_AF-A0A6C1DVH3-F1
#
_entry.id   AF-A0A6C1DVH3-F1
#
_cell.length_a   1.000
_cell.length_b   1.000
_cell.length_c   1.000
_cell.angle_alpha   90.00
_cell.angle_beta   90.00
_cell.angle_gamma   90.00
#
_symmetry.space_group_name_H-M   'P 1'
#
loop_
_entity.id
_entity.type
_entity.pdbx_description
1 polymer ?
#
loop_
_entity_poly.entity_id
_entity_poly.type
_entity_poly.pdbx_seq_one_letter_code
_entity_poly.pdbx_strand_id
1 'polypeptide(L)'
;MRYLSSKHNRHILYGPTSYRAILATQTDTFAKYREEIWQVLKLSRNNWKREHHYSTLSEISSIETAPPHSGSPSVIEYLCESLPNYEVLCEYLTDFFASDFYDSYQIVHKEKVLRDLQDCFVKGPRSHKTGQHTIISLNLDSKKKNYYKVGVMTAIMCLASHPKEVPEAIEVFHKVLTSFVSAKVFYTERVQFLFLRYLYINVAGLDGGDQSHCIFIHGLTIDTAIHMGLNEDLRRLYLSKNHPIEEIPYLEIVVMDLIHGR
;
A
#
# COMPACT_ATOMS: atom_id res chain seq x y z
N MET A 1 15.26 21.79 6.66
CA MET A 1 15.35 20.83 7.77
C MET A 1 14.18 19.87 7.68
N ARG A 2 14.40 18.57 7.56
CA ARG A 2 13.36 17.54 7.35
C ARG A 2 13.61 16.36 8.31
N TYR A 3 12.56 15.68 8.77
CA TYR A 3 12.66 14.59 9.74
C TYR A 3 11.89 13.35 9.26
N LEU A 4 12.57 12.23 9.08
CA LEU A 4 11.92 10.95 8.75
C LEU A 4 11.52 10.19 10.02
N SER A 5 10.23 9.89 10.16
CA SER A 5 9.73 8.95 11.14
C SER A 5 9.48 7.58 10.49
N SER A 6 10.11 6.54 11.03
CA SER A 6 9.95 5.16 10.57
C SER A 6 9.35 4.30 11.67
N LYS A 7 8.23 3.63 11.41
CA LYS A 7 7.55 2.78 12.42
C LYS A 7 6.77 1.62 11.80
N HIS A 8 7.31 0.41 11.95
CA HIS A 8 6.77 -0.85 11.39
C HIS A 8 6.59 -0.76 9.87
N ASN A 9 7.69 -0.52 9.15
CA ASN A 9 7.74 -0.36 7.67
C ASN A 9 6.84 0.74 7.10
N ARG A 10 6.48 1.72 7.94
CA ARG A 10 5.82 2.95 7.48
C ARG A 10 6.74 4.12 7.68
N HIS A 11 6.73 4.99 6.68
CA HIS A 11 7.68 6.08 6.55
C HIS A 11 6.92 7.38 6.34
N ILE A 12 7.18 8.38 7.18
CA ILE A 12 6.58 9.71 7.03
C ILE A 12 7.70 10.73 7.19
N LEU A 13 7.95 11.48 6.12
CA LEU A 13 8.84 12.61 6.07
C LEU A 13 8.10 13.86 6.51
N TYR A 14 8.56 14.46 7.59
CA TYR A 14 8.04 15.69 8.13
C TYR A 14 8.88 16.87 7.62
N GLY A 15 8.21 17.83 6.98
CA GLY A 15 8.82 19.07 6.49
C GLY A 15 9.23 20.04 7.61
N PRO A 16 9.94 21.13 7.28
CA PRO A 16 10.51 22.06 8.26
C PRO A 16 9.48 22.78 9.15
N THR A 17 8.24 22.94 8.67
CA THR A 17 7.14 23.54 9.44
C THR A 17 6.46 22.55 10.38
N SER A 18 6.83 21.26 10.33
CA SER A 18 6.29 20.25 11.24
C SER A 18 6.88 20.42 12.63
N TYR A 19 6.01 20.37 13.64
CA TYR A 19 6.42 20.25 15.04
C TYR A 19 7.46 19.13 15.24
N ARG A 20 7.32 17.98 14.56
CA ARG A 20 8.28 16.88 14.68
C ARG A 20 9.66 17.20 14.10
N ALA A 21 9.72 17.97 13.02
CA ALA A 21 10.99 18.37 12.42
C ALA A 21 11.69 19.42 13.28
N ILE A 22 10.95 20.41 13.79
CA ILE A 22 11.48 21.44 14.71
C ILE A 22 12.01 20.78 15.99
N LEU A 23 11.30 19.78 16.52
CA LEU A 23 11.71 19.05 17.70
C LEU A 23 12.98 18.21 17.51
N ALA A 24 13.19 17.68 16.30
CA ALA A 24 14.34 16.84 16.01
C ALA A 24 15.67 17.62 16.08
N THR A 25 15.62 18.95 16.19
CA THR A 25 16.80 19.83 16.13
C THR A 25 16.97 20.68 17.37
N GLN A 26 16.25 20.33 18.43
CA GLN A 26 16.39 20.96 19.74
C GLN A 26 17.57 20.38 20.50
N THR A 27 18.03 21.10 21.53
CA THR A 27 19.13 20.67 22.40
C THR A 27 18.76 19.45 23.25
N ASP A 28 19.77 18.71 23.70
CA ASP A 28 19.59 17.49 24.50
C ASP A 28 18.80 17.72 25.79
N THR A 29 18.97 18.89 26.42
CA THR A 29 18.22 19.28 27.62
C THR A 29 16.72 19.40 27.33
N PHE A 30 16.35 20.06 26.23
CA PHE A 30 14.94 20.18 25.83
C PHE A 30 14.36 18.82 25.43
N ALA A 31 15.15 17.98 24.74
CA ALA A 31 14.75 16.63 24.36
C ALA A 31 14.41 15.76 25.58
N LYS A 32 15.20 15.85 26.67
CA LYS A 32 14.96 15.11 27.92
C LYS A 32 13.62 15.47 28.57
N TYR A 33 13.39 16.73 28.89
CA TYR A 33 12.13 17.17 29.53
C TYR A 33 10.91 16.87 28.67
N ARG A 34 11.06 17.04 27.35
CA ARG A 34 10.01 16.68 26.41
C ARG A 34 9.67 15.20 26.46
N GLU A 35 10.66 14.30 26.50
CA GLU A 35 10.39 12.86 26.54
C GLU A 35 9.64 12.49 27.82
N GLU A 36 10.02 13.06 28.97
CA GLU A 36 9.30 12.89 30.24
C GLU A 36 7.82 13.31 30.12
N ILE A 37 7.56 14.52 29.59
CA ILE A 37 6.19 15.01 29.36
C ILE A 37 5.45 14.12 28.36
N TRP A 38 6.12 13.72 27.26
CA TRP A 38 5.51 12.93 26.20
C TRP A 38 5.10 11.54 26.67
N GLN A 39 5.85 10.92 27.60
CA GLN A 39 5.49 9.63 28.18
C GLN A 39 4.20 9.73 28.99
N VAL A 40 4.06 10.77 29.84
CA VAL A 40 2.83 11.01 30.62
C VAL A 40 1.64 11.25 29.69
N LEU A 41 1.79 12.13 28.69
CA LEU A 41 0.74 12.40 27.70
C LEU A 41 0.35 11.16 26.89
N LYS A 42 1.35 10.34 26.51
CA LYS A 42 1.12 9.10 25.76
C LYS A 42 0.34 8.08 26.58
N LEU A 43 0.62 7.95 27.88
CA LEU A 43 -0.13 7.08 28.78
C LEU A 43 -1.59 7.54 28.91
N SER A 44 -1.80 8.82 29.21
CA SER A 44 -3.14 9.42 29.31
C SER A 44 -3.95 9.23 28.01
N ARG A 45 -3.35 9.56 26.86
CA ARG A 45 -3.99 9.37 25.55
C ARG A 45 -4.30 7.90 25.27
N ASN A 46 -3.43 6.97 25.65
CA ASN A 46 -3.67 5.55 25.42
C ASN A 46 -4.82 5.02 26.29
N ASN A 47 -4.95 5.51 27.54
CA ASN A 47 -6.07 5.17 28.41
C ASN A 47 -7.38 5.73 27.83
N TRP A 48 -7.40 7.01 27.44
CA TRP A 48 -8.56 7.62 26.78
C TRP A 48 -9.00 6.82 25.54
N LYS A 49 -8.04 6.41 24.69
CA LYS A 49 -8.33 5.58 23.51
C LYS A 49 -8.94 4.23 23.86
N ARG A 50 -8.50 3.60 24.96
CA ARG A 50 -9.02 2.31 25.43
C ARG A 50 -10.45 2.46 25.93
N GLU A 51 -10.71 3.49 26.72
CA GLU A 51 -12.05 3.79 27.28
C GLU A 51 -13.07 4.13 26.19
N HIS A 52 -12.64 4.81 25.13
CA HIS A 52 -13.53 5.27 24.05
C HIS A 52 -13.50 4.36 22.80
N HIS A 53 -12.87 3.19 22.89
CA HIS A 53 -12.69 2.25 21.77
C HIS A 53 -12.11 2.90 20.48
N TYR A 54 -11.35 3.98 20.62
CA TYR A 54 -10.82 4.73 19.49
C TYR A 54 -9.53 4.09 18.96
N SER A 55 -9.55 3.71 17.69
CA SER A 55 -8.37 3.21 16.99
C SER A 55 -8.24 3.85 15.62
N THR A 56 -7.09 4.46 15.32
CA THR A 56 -6.77 4.88 13.95
C THR A 56 -6.60 3.70 12.98
N LEU A 57 -6.58 2.46 13.48
CA LEU A 57 -6.61 1.26 12.65
C LEU A 57 -8.04 0.95 12.17
N SER A 58 -9.07 1.57 12.76
CA SER A 58 -10.48 1.32 12.42
C SER A 58 -10.77 1.56 10.94
N GLU A 59 -10.17 2.60 10.35
CA GLU A 59 -10.26 2.91 8.92
C GLU A 59 -9.77 1.74 8.06
N ILE A 60 -8.58 1.18 8.36
CA ILE A 60 -8.04 0.06 7.58
C ILE A 60 -8.84 -1.22 7.86
N SER A 61 -9.23 -1.47 9.11
CA SER A 61 -9.97 -2.68 9.46
C SER A 61 -11.42 -2.68 9.00
N SER A 62 -11.99 -1.53 8.60
CA SER A 62 -13.37 -1.48 8.14
C SER A 62 -13.60 -2.28 6.86
N ILE A 63 -12.54 -2.53 6.08
CA ILE A 63 -12.60 -3.35 4.86
C ILE A 63 -12.98 -4.81 5.13
N GLU A 64 -12.72 -5.30 6.36
CA GLU A 64 -13.10 -6.64 6.83
C GLU A 64 -14.50 -6.68 7.45
N THR A 65 -15.12 -5.51 7.67
CA THR A 65 -16.40 -5.44 8.36
C THR A 65 -17.52 -5.45 7.33
N ALA A 66 -18.40 -6.45 7.42
CA ALA A 66 -19.59 -6.51 6.60
C ALA A 66 -20.53 -5.33 6.93
N PRO A 67 -21.22 -4.73 5.94
CA PRO A 67 -22.13 -3.62 6.21
C PRO A 67 -23.27 -4.06 7.13
N PRO A 68 -23.56 -3.33 8.22
CA PRO A 68 -24.61 -3.70 9.17
C PRO A 68 -25.96 -3.89 8.45
N HIS A 69 -26.67 -4.96 8.78
CA HIS A 69 -28.04 -5.23 8.31
C HIS A 69 -28.22 -5.44 6.79
N SER A 70 -27.13 -5.57 6.02
CA SER A 70 -27.19 -5.76 4.56
C SER A 70 -27.21 -7.24 4.13
N GLY A 71 -26.77 -8.16 5.01
CA GLY A 71 -26.48 -9.55 4.64
C GLY A 71 -25.38 -9.70 3.58
N SER A 72 -24.75 -8.59 3.17
CA SER A 72 -23.72 -8.54 2.12
C SER A 72 -22.35 -8.88 2.70
N PRO A 73 -21.46 -9.53 1.93
CA PRO A 73 -20.11 -9.82 2.37
C PRO A 73 -19.32 -8.53 2.64
N SER A 74 -18.27 -8.62 3.46
CA SER A 74 -17.25 -7.58 3.57
C SER A 74 -16.49 -7.41 2.24
N VAL A 75 -15.77 -6.31 2.09
CA VAL A 75 -14.97 -6.06 0.88
C VAL A 75 -13.90 -7.14 0.68
N ILE A 76 -13.34 -7.69 1.77
CA ILE A 76 -12.35 -8.77 1.69
C ILE A 76 -12.98 -10.10 1.29
N GLU A 77 -14.13 -10.45 1.83
CA GLU A 77 -14.86 -11.66 1.43
C GLU A 77 -15.26 -11.58 -0.04
N TYR A 78 -15.83 -10.45 -0.45
CA TYR A 78 -16.23 -10.21 -1.84
C TYR A 78 -15.05 -10.27 -2.81
N LEU A 79 -13.89 -9.74 -2.40
CA LEU A 79 -12.65 -9.87 -3.15
C LEU A 79 -12.24 -11.34 -3.29
N CYS A 80 -12.15 -12.09 -2.18
CA CYS A 80 -11.69 -13.49 -2.21
C CYS A 80 -12.57 -14.37 -3.09
N GLU A 81 -13.89 -14.16 -3.08
CA GLU A 81 -14.85 -14.87 -3.92
C GLU A 81 -14.66 -14.59 -5.42
N SER A 82 -14.13 -13.42 -5.77
CA SER A 82 -13.97 -12.96 -7.16
C SER A 82 -12.56 -13.15 -7.71
N LEU A 83 -11.59 -13.53 -6.88
CA LEU A 83 -10.22 -13.78 -7.32
C LEU A 83 -10.15 -15.05 -8.16
N PRO A 84 -9.26 -15.09 -9.16
CA PRO A 84 -8.94 -16.34 -9.83
C PRO A 84 -8.29 -17.32 -8.84
N ASN A 85 -8.19 -18.59 -9.24
CA ASN A 85 -7.46 -19.59 -8.47
C ASN A 85 -6.01 -19.15 -8.23
N TYR A 86 -5.42 -19.59 -7.13
CA TYR A 86 -4.07 -19.19 -6.69
C TYR A 86 -3.02 -19.38 -7.79
N GLU A 87 -3.08 -20.50 -8.51
CA GLU A 87 -2.15 -20.80 -9.61
C GLU A 87 -2.30 -19.81 -10.76
N VAL A 88 -3.53 -19.45 -11.13
CA VAL A 88 -3.82 -18.48 -12.19
C VAL A 88 -3.38 -17.07 -11.78
N LEU A 89 -3.57 -16.69 -10.51
CA LEU A 89 -3.01 -15.44 -9.99
C LEU A 89 -1.47 -15.43 -10.09
N CYS A 90 -0.82 -16.56 -9.79
CA CYS A 90 0.63 -16.71 -9.93
C CYS A 90 1.09 -16.60 -11.39
N GLU A 91 0.32 -17.13 -12.33
CA GLU A 91 0.56 -16.99 -13.78
C GLU A 91 0.51 -15.52 -14.19
N TYR A 92 -0.56 -14.78 -13.84
CA TYR A 92 -0.65 -13.34 -14.12
C TYR A 92 0.53 -12.53 -13.58
N LEU A 93 0.96 -12.81 -12.35
CA LEU A 93 2.14 -12.16 -11.77
C LEU A 93 3.41 -12.51 -12.55
N THR A 94 3.58 -13.78 -12.92
CA THR A 94 4.76 -14.26 -13.66
C THR A 94 4.83 -13.64 -15.05
N ASP A 95 3.70 -13.57 -15.75
CA ASP A 95 3.58 -12.99 -17.09
C ASP A 95 3.88 -11.50 -17.07
N PHE A 96 3.36 -10.76 -16.09
CA PHE A 96 3.70 -9.35 -15.90
C PHE A 96 5.21 -9.16 -15.76
N PHE A 97 5.88 -9.95 -14.91
CA PHE A 97 7.33 -9.85 -14.72
C PHE A 97 8.17 -10.34 -15.91
N ALA A 98 7.55 -10.98 -16.90
CA ALA A 98 8.18 -11.38 -18.15
C ALA A 98 7.84 -10.43 -19.31
N SER A 99 7.04 -9.39 -19.06
CA SER A 99 6.55 -8.48 -20.10
C SER A 99 7.45 -7.27 -20.30
N ASP A 100 7.49 -6.77 -21.54
CA ASP A 100 8.14 -5.49 -21.89
C ASP A 100 7.60 -4.31 -21.07
N PHE A 101 6.35 -4.42 -20.61
CA PHE A 101 5.72 -3.44 -19.75
C PHE A 101 6.45 -3.34 -18.40
N TYR A 102 6.77 -4.47 -17.76
CA TYR A 102 7.55 -4.46 -16.53
C TYR A 102 8.97 -3.96 -16.77
N ASP A 103 9.61 -4.33 -17.87
CA ASP A 103 10.95 -3.87 -18.20
C ASP A 103 11.03 -2.35 -18.40
N SER A 104 9.92 -1.74 -18.83
CA SER A 104 9.84 -0.29 -19.01
C SER A 104 9.73 0.49 -17.70
N TYR A 105 8.98 -0.03 -16.72
CA TYR A 105 8.63 0.73 -15.51
C TYR A 105 9.25 0.22 -14.20
N GLN A 106 9.60 -1.07 -14.10
CA GLN A 106 10.28 -1.68 -12.94
C GLN A 106 9.80 -1.15 -11.57
N ILE A 107 8.49 -1.22 -11.33
CA ILE A 107 7.81 -0.54 -10.20
C ILE A 107 7.96 -1.31 -8.88
N VAL A 108 8.09 -2.63 -9.00
CA VAL A 108 8.03 -3.56 -7.88
C VAL A 108 9.08 -4.65 -8.01
N HIS A 109 9.57 -5.16 -6.89
CA HIS A 109 10.56 -6.24 -6.86
C HIS A 109 9.86 -7.60 -7.01
N LYS A 110 10.19 -8.36 -8.06
CA LYS A 110 9.58 -9.66 -8.39
C LYS A 110 9.53 -10.64 -7.22
N GLU A 111 10.68 -10.96 -6.65
CA GLU A 111 10.82 -11.96 -5.59
C GLU A 111 10.06 -11.56 -4.34
N LYS A 112 9.97 -10.25 -4.04
CA LYS A 112 9.15 -9.74 -2.94
C LYS A 112 7.67 -9.98 -3.21
N VAL A 113 7.17 -9.64 -4.40
CA VAL A 113 5.77 -9.85 -4.77
C VAL A 113 5.40 -11.33 -4.73
N LEU A 114 6.27 -12.22 -5.21
CA LEU A 114 6.04 -13.67 -5.17
C LEU A 114 6.08 -14.24 -3.74
N ARG A 115 6.91 -13.69 -2.84
CA ARG A 115 6.85 -14.00 -1.40
C ARG A 115 5.56 -13.49 -0.77
N ASP A 116 5.19 -12.24 -1.07
CA ASP A 116 3.96 -11.63 -0.57
C ASP A 116 2.71 -12.44 -1.02
N LEU A 117 2.74 -13.05 -2.22
CA LEU A 117 1.69 -13.97 -2.69
C LEU A 117 1.54 -15.18 -1.75
N GLN A 118 2.65 -15.81 -1.38
CA GLN A 118 2.67 -16.97 -0.49
C GLN A 118 2.24 -16.61 0.93
N ASP A 119 2.66 -15.45 1.42
CA ASP A 119 2.39 -15.00 2.78
C ASP A 119 0.94 -14.51 2.95
N CYS A 120 0.40 -13.81 1.94
CA CYS A 120 -0.87 -13.10 2.06
C CYS A 120 -2.09 -13.91 1.63
N PHE A 121 -1.98 -14.85 0.69
CA PHE A 121 -3.15 -15.55 0.14
C PHE A 121 -3.25 -16.98 0.67
N VAL A 122 -4.36 -17.29 1.34
CA VAL A 122 -4.62 -18.61 1.89
C VAL A 122 -5.32 -19.49 0.87
N LYS A 123 -4.69 -20.63 0.55
CA LYS A 123 -5.23 -21.63 -0.37
C LYS A 123 -6.34 -22.43 0.28
N GLY A 124 -7.45 -22.58 -0.43
CA GLY A 124 -8.54 -23.49 -0.11
C GLY A 124 -8.24 -24.93 -0.54
N PRO A 125 -9.24 -25.82 -0.47
CA PRO A 125 -9.12 -27.18 -0.95
C PRO A 125 -8.76 -27.23 -2.44
N ARG A 126 -7.93 -28.20 -2.82
CA ARG A 126 -7.55 -28.42 -4.21
C ARG A 126 -8.74 -28.96 -5.00
N SER A 127 -9.08 -28.29 -6.10
CA SER A 127 -10.14 -28.74 -7.01
C SER A 127 -9.77 -30.07 -7.66
N HIS A 128 -10.64 -31.07 -7.57
CA HIS A 128 -10.44 -32.37 -8.22
C HIS A 128 -10.49 -32.29 -9.75
N LYS A 129 -11.13 -31.27 -10.32
CA LYS A 129 -11.28 -31.11 -11.78
C LYS A 129 -10.08 -30.41 -12.42
N THR A 130 -9.60 -29.32 -11.80
CA THR A 130 -8.56 -28.46 -12.37
C THR A 130 -7.20 -28.64 -11.70
N GLY A 131 -7.15 -29.27 -10.52
CA GLY A 131 -5.93 -29.37 -9.73
C GLY A 131 -5.44 -28.03 -9.15
N GLN A 132 -6.26 -26.98 -9.21
CA GLN A 132 -5.94 -25.63 -8.72
C GLN A 132 -6.59 -25.38 -7.34
N HIS A 133 -6.09 -24.40 -6.61
CA HIS A 133 -6.60 -23.99 -5.30
C HIS A 133 -7.38 -22.68 -5.42
N THR A 134 -8.58 -22.65 -4.86
CA THR A 134 -9.29 -21.38 -4.66
C THR A 134 -8.59 -20.56 -3.59
N ILE A 135 -8.75 -19.24 -3.63
CA ILE A 135 -8.31 -18.35 -2.56
C ILE A 135 -9.48 -18.18 -1.59
N ILE A 136 -9.30 -18.56 -0.32
CA ILE A 136 -10.42 -18.57 0.65
C ILE A 136 -10.35 -17.44 1.67
N SER A 137 -9.16 -16.87 1.88
CA SER A 137 -8.96 -15.77 2.81
C SER A 137 -7.60 -15.11 2.59
N LEU A 138 -7.42 -13.96 3.26
CA LEU A 138 -6.15 -13.24 3.29
C LEU A 138 -5.52 -13.34 4.68
N ASN A 139 -4.25 -13.73 4.73
CA ASN A 139 -3.44 -13.73 5.93
C ASN A 139 -2.52 -12.51 5.96
N LEU A 140 -3.02 -11.41 6.51
CA LEU A 140 -2.19 -10.22 6.72
C LEU A 140 -1.66 -10.22 8.15
N ASP A 141 -0.42 -9.77 8.33
CA ASP A 141 0.21 -9.65 9.64
C ASP A 141 -0.75 -8.97 10.65
N SER A 142 -1.19 -9.79 11.62
CA SER A 142 -2.34 -9.57 12.51
C SER A 142 -2.36 -8.21 13.21
N LYS A 143 -1.20 -7.55 13.33
CA LYS A 143 -1.07 -6.29 14.07
C LYS A 143 -1.13 -5.03 13.20
N LYS A 144 -1.01 -5.12 11.87
CA LYS A 144 -0.76 -3.94 11.02
C LYS A 144 -1.55 -3.91 9.71
N LYS A 145 -2.01 -5.07 9.22
CA LYS A 145 -2.98 -5.18 8.11
C LYS A 145 -2.58 -4.37 6.87
N ASN A 146 -1.38 -4.62 6.34
CA ASN A 146 -0.92 -3.96 5.11
C ASN A 146 -1.63 -4.55 3.87
N TYR A 147 -2.87 -4.11 3.63
CA TYR A 147 -3.65 -4.52 2.46
C TYR A 147 -3.06 -4.08 1.12
N TYR A 148 -2.11 -3.14 1.11
CA TYR A 148 -1.49 -2.70 -0.13
C TYR A 148 -0.63 -3.77 -0.80
N LYS A 149 -0.14 -4.78 -0.06
CA LYS A 149 0.49 -5.96 -0.68
C LYS A 149 -0.46 -6.68 -1.64
N VAL A 150 -1.70 -6.90 -1.17
CA VAL A 150 -2.79 -7.48 -1.97
C VAL A 150 -3.23 -6.51 -3.06
N GLY A 151 -3.26 -5.21 -2.77
CA GLY A 151 -3.47 -4.15 -3.76
C GLY A 151 -2.49 -4.22 -4.93
N VAL A 152 -1.19 -4.32 -4.65
CA VAL A 152 -0.13 -4.46 -5.68
C VAL A 152 -0.37 -5.70 -6.54
N MET A 153 -0.58 -6.87 -5.91
CA MET A 153 -0.77 -8.12 -6.66
C MET A 153 -2.03 -8.10 -7.54
N THR A 154 -3.14 -7.55 -7.03
CA THR A 154 -4.38 -7.42 -7.81
C THR A 154 -4.29 -6.34 -8.89
N ALA A 155 -3.52 -5.26 -8.69
CA ALA A 155 -3.27 -4.25 -9.73
C ALA A 155 -2.39 -4.81 -10.86
N ILE A 156 -1.38 -5.62 -10.53
CA ILE A 156 -0.59 -6.36 -11.53
C ILE A 156 -1.49 -7.30 -12.33
N MET A 157 -2.36 -8.04 -11.64
CA MET A 157 -3.32 -8.91 -12.30
C MET A 157 -4.21 -8.15 -13.28
N CYS A 158 -4.73 -6.97 -12.92
CA CYS A 158 -5.53 -6.12 -13.83
C CYS A 158 -4.74 -5.68 -15.08
N LEU A 159 -3.45 -5.38 -14.92
CA LEU A 159 -2.58 -5.04 -16.05
C LEU A 159 -2.32 -6.25 -16.95
N ALA A 160 -2.16 -7.44 -16.36
CA ALA A 160 -1.88 -8.69 -17.08
C ALA A 160 -3.13 -9.29 -17.76
N SER A 161 -4.31 -9.19 -17.15
CA SER A 161 -5.56 -9.81 -17.64
C SER A 161 -6.25 -9.06 -18.78
N HIS A 162 -5.69 -7.92 -19.20
CA HIS A 162 -6.33 -6.94 -20.07
C HIS A 162 -7.65 -6.32 -19.51
N PRO A 163 -8.06 -5.12 -19.97
CA PRO A 163 -9.10 -4.31 -19.31
C PRO A 163 -10.51 -4.91 -19.27
N LYS A 164 -10.81 -5.90 -20.11
CA LYS A 164 -12.18 -6.41 -20.29
C LYS A 164 -12.60 -7.45 -19.25
N GLU A 165 -11.67 -7.91 -18.42
CA GLU A 165 -11.90 -9.07 -17.55
C GLU A 165 -11.83 -8.77 -16.06
N VAL A 166 -11.67 -7.51 -15.63
CA VAL A 166 -11.51 -7.18 -14.20
C VAL A 166 -12.86 -7.28 -13.46
N PRO A 167 -12.98 -8.17 -12.45
CA PRO A 167 -14.18 -8.27 -11.63
C PRO A 167 -14.48 -7.00 -10.82
N GLU A 168 -15.76 -6.67 -10.65
CA GLU A 168 -16.22 -5.52 -9.87
C GLU A 168 -15.67 -5.51 -8.44
N ALA A 169 -15.54 -6.67 -7.79
CA ALA A 169 -14.98 -6.78 -6.44
C ALA A 169 -13.56 -6.23 -6.32
N ILE A 170 -12.73 -6.39 -7.36
CA ILE A 170 -11.37 -5.86 -7.39
C ILE A 170 -11.41 -4.34 -7.52
N GLU A 171 -12.32 -3.79 -8.33
CA GLU A 171 -12.49 -2.34 -8.39
C GLU A 171 -12.96 -1.75 -7.06
N VAL A 172 -13.93 -2.40 -6.40
CA VAL A 172 -14.43 -1.97 -5.07
C VAL A 172 -13.28 -1.99 -4.06
N PHE A 173 -12.50 -3.07 -4.03
CA PHE A 173 -11.31 -3.17 -3.18
C PHE A 173 -10.31 -2.05 -3.46
N HIS A 174 -9.97 -1.78 -4.72
CA HIS A 174 -9.04 -0.71 -5.11
C HIS A 174 -9.57 0.69 -4.73
N LYS A 175 -10.87 0.96 -4.95
CA LYS A 175 -11.55 2.20 -4.54
C LYS A 175 -11.42 2.41 -3.03
N VAL A 176 -11.67 1.38 -2.22
CA VAL A 176 -11.51 1.44 -0.76
C VAL A 176 -10.06 1.71 -0.36
N LEU A 177 -9.07 0.98 -0.91
CA LEU A 177 -7.66 1.22 -0.59
C LEU A 177 -7.18 2.65 -0.89
N THR A 178 -7.77 3.28 -1.91
CA THR A 178 -7.44 4.64 -2.34
C THR A 178 -8.09 5.69 -1.43
N SER A 179 -9.23 5.36 -0.82
CA SER A 179 -9.96 6.25 0.10
C SER A 179 -9.30 6.40 1.48
N PHE A 180 -8.36 5.53 1.86
CA PHE A 180 -7.73 5.63 3.18
C PHE A 180 -6.82 6.84 3.29
N VAL A 181 -7.00 7.63 4.35
CA VAL A 181 -6.26 8.90 4.57
C VAL A 181 -5.43 8.91 5.85
N SER A 182 -5.58 7.91 6.75
CA SER A 182 -4.83 7.91 8.00
C SER A 182 -3.33 7.69 7.78
N ALA A 183 -2.51 8.20 8.71
CA ALA A 183 -1.06 7.95 8.72
C ALA A 183 -0.64 6.47 8.86
N LYS A 184 -1.59 5.54 8.92
CA LYS A 184 -1.34 4.09 9.03
C LYS A 184 -1.08 3.43 7.68
N VAL A 185 -1.25 4.17 6.59
CA VAL A 185 -1.21 3.69 5.20
C VAL A 185 0.10 3.96 4.46
N PHE A 186 1.04 4.71 5.05
CA PHE A 186 2.31 5.11 4.42
C PHE A 186 3.32 3.96 4.32
N TYR A 187 2.91 2.88 3.66
CA TYR A 187 3.73 1.74 3.27
C TYR A 187 4.25 1.95 1.85
N THR A 188 5.40 1.37 1.53
CA THR A 188 5.97 1.38 0.18
C THR A 188 4.99 0.84 -0.85
N GLU A 189 4.28 -0.24 -0.47
CA GLU A 189 3.28 -0.87 -1.32
C GLU A 189 2.10 0.06 -1.66
N ARG A 190 1.81 1.09 -0.86
CA ARG A 190 0.77 2.08 -1.21
C ARG A 190 1.16 2.88 -2.44
N VAL A 191 2.40 3.36 -2.50
CA VAL A 191 2.89 4.13 -3.67
C VAL A 191 2.91 3.24 -4.90
N GLN A 192 3.43 2.02 -4.76
CA GLN A 192 3.45 1.02 -5.85
C GLN A 192 2.03 0.70 -6.35
N PHE A 193 1.09 0.45 -5.44
CA PHE A 193 -0.31 0.20 -5.77
C PHE A 193 -0.95 1.38 -6.52
N LEU A 194 -0.78 2.60 -6.00
CA LEU A 194 -1.36 3.80 -6.62
C LEU A 194 -0.78 4.03 -8.03
N PHE A 195 0.52 3.82 -8.20
CA PHE A 195 1.18 3.96 -9.50
C PHE A 195 0.74 2.87 -10.50
N LEU A 196 0.71 1.60 -10.09
CA LEU A 196 0.18 0.51 -10.92
C LEU A 196 -1.28 0.76 -11.33
N ARG A 197 -2.10 1.29 -10.42
CA ARG A 197 -3.49 1.64 -10.72
C ARG A 197 -3.60 2.82 -11.68
N TYR A 198 -2.74 3.83 -11.55
CA TYR A 198 -2.63 4.91 -12.54
C TYR A 198 -2.30 4.35 -13.93
N LEU A 199 -1.31 3.47 -14.03
CA LEU A 199 -0.96 2.84 -15.30
C LEU A 199 -2.09 2.00 -15.88
N TYR A 200 -2.80 1.23 -15.04
CA TYR A 200 -3.95 0.46 -15.47
C TYR A 200 -5.03 1.35 -16.10
N ILE A 201 -5.38 2.48 -15.48
CA ILE A 201 -6.38 3.41 -16.02
C ILE A 201 -5.97 3.94 -17.40
N ASN A 202 -4.69 4.27 -17.58
CA ASN A 202 -4.16 4.73 -18.87
C ASN A 202 -4.19 3.63 -19.93
N VAL A 203 -3.65 2.44 -19.63
CA VAL A 203 -3.60 1.30 -20.58
C VAL A 203 -5.01 0.81 -20.93
N ALA A 204 -5.94 0.89 -19.98
CA ALA A 204 -7.32 0.49 -20.19
C ALA A 204 -8.18 1.52 -20.95
N GLY A 205 -7.66 2.72 -21.22
CA GLY A 205 -8.43 3.81 -21.83
C GLY A 205 -9.58 4.29 -20.93
N LEU A 206 -9.43 4.18 -19.61
CA LEU A 206 -10.40 4.63 -18.60
C LEU A 206 -10.12 6.07 -18.11
N ASP A 207 -9.25 6.77 -18.83
CA ASP A 207 -8.70 8.08 -18.46
C ASP A 207 -9.60 9.26 -18.89
N GLY A 208 -10.64 8.99 -19.70
CA GLY A 208 -11.56 9.99 -20.25
C GLY A 208 -11.11 10.59 -21.58
N GLY A 209 -10.00 10.09 -22.15
CA GLY A 209 -9.40 10.59 -23.38
C GLY A 209 -8.52 11.84 -23.19
N ASP A 210 -8.66 12.56 -22.08
CA ASP A 210 -7.90 13.77 -21.73
C ASP A 210 -7.11 13.63 -20.41
N GLN A 211 -7.04 12.41 -19.87
CA GLN A 211 -6.43 12.08 -18.58
C GLN A 211 -7.08 12.74 -17.35
N SER A 212 -8.22 13.42 -17.49
CA SER A 212 -8.88 14.10 -16.37
C SER A 212 -9.27 13.14 -15.25
N HIS A 213 -9.64 11.89 -15.58
CA HIS A 213 -9.94 10.87 -14.57
C HIS A 213 -8.70 10.36 -13.82
N CYS A 214 -7.50 10.57 -14.38
CA CYS A 214 -6.24 10.17 -13.77
C CYS A 214 -5.65 11.22 -12.82
N ILE A 215 -6.08 12.49 -12.88
CA ILE A 215 -5.45 13.60 -12.13
C ILE A 215 -5.44 13.33 -10.63
N PHE A 216 -6.56 12.85 -10.07
CA PHE A 216 -6.64 12.62 -8.62
C PHE A 216 -5.78 11.46 -8.15
N ILE A 217 -5.71 10.37 -8.92
CA ILE A 217 -4.86 9.24 -8.55
C ILE A 217 -3.38 9.57 -8.74
N HIS A 218 -3.04 10.31 -9.79
CA HIS A 218 -1.69 10.80 -10.03
C HIS A 218 -1.23 11.73 -8.89
N GLY A 219 -2.06 12.73 -8.54
CA GLY A 219 -1.81 13.63 -7.42
C GLY A 219 -1.65 12.89 -6.10
N LEU A 220 -2.54 11.93 -5.80
CA LEU A 220 -2.43 11.11 -4.59
C LEU A 220 -1.15 10.25 -4.56
N THR A 221 -0.69 9.77 -5.72
CA THR A 221 0.55 9.00 -5.84
C THR A 221 1.76 9.89 -5.52
N ILE A 222 1.84 11.07 -6.15
CA ILE A 222 2.89 12.06 -5.91
C ILE A 222 2.90 12.50 -4.44
N ASP A 223 1.74 12.87 -3.91
CA ASP A 223 1.63 13.31 -2.51
C ASP A 223 2.08 12.21 -1.56
N THR A 224 1.69 10.96 -1.80
CA THR A 224 2.13 9.84 -0.97
C THR A 224 3.65 9.66 -1.06
N ALA A 225 4.23 9.72 -2.27
CA ALA A 225 5.68 9.59 -2.47
C ALA A 225 6.47 10.70 -1.77
N ILE A 226 6.03 11.95 -1.88
CA ILE A 226 6.67 13.10 -1.20
C ILE A 226 6.56 12.96 0.32
N HIS A 227 5.39 12.60 0.84
CA HIS A 227 5.19 12.41 2.27
C HIS A 227 5.96 11.21 2.83
N MET A 228 6.36 10.25 1.99
CA MET A 228 7.27 9.17 2.36
C MET A 228 8.74 9.56 2.23
N GLY A 229 9.04 10.69 1.59
CA GLY A 229 10.38 11.18 1.34
C GLY A 229 11.07 10.52 0.17
N LEU A 230 10.30 9.99 -0.78
CA LEU A 230 10.85 9.29 -1.93
C LEU A 230 11.54 10.22 -2.94
N ASN A 231 11.20 11.50 -2.88
CA ASN A 231 11.82 12.58 -3.66
C ASN A 231 13.18 13.04 -3.10
N GLU A 232 13.70 12.40 -2.05
CA GLU A 232 15.00 12.69 -1.46
C GLU A 232 16.03 11.60 -1.86
N ASP A 233 17.29 11.79 -1.44
CA ASP A 233 18.30 10.73 -1.51
C ASP A 233 17.86 9.53 -0.64
N LEU A 234 17.26 8.52 -1.29
CA LEU A 234 16.71 7.33 -0.64
C LEU A 234 17.78 6.54 0.10
N ARG A 235 19.00 6.45 -0.46
CA ARG A 235 20.11 5.75 0.18
C ARG A 235 20.43 6.43 1.50
N ARG A 236 20.56 7.75 1.51
CA ARG A 236 20.78 8.52 2.75
C ARG A 236 19.61 8.38 3.74
N LEU A 237 18.37 8.38 3.24
CA LEU A 237 17.16 8.39 4.06
C LEU A 237 16.88 7.02 4.71
N TYR A 238 17.07 5.92 3.98
CA TYR A 238 16.65 4.57 4.36
C TYR A 238 17.79 3.65 4.85
N LEU A 239 19.06 3.88 4.48
CA LEU A 239 20.20 3.10 5.00
C LEU A 239 20.31 3.20 6.53
N SER A 240 19.93 4.35 7.10
CA SER A 240 19.98 4.57 8.56
C SER A 240 18.91 3.80 9.36
N LYS A 241 18.01 3.04 8.71
CA LYS A 241 16.81 2.46 9.32
C LYS A 241 16.54 0.98 9.00
N ASN A 242 17.53 0.23 8.51
CA ASN A 242 17.41 -1.21 8.16
C ASN A 242 16.27 -1.52 7.17
N HIS A 243 15.96 -0.60 6.23
CA HIS A 243 15.07 -0.93 5.12
C HIS A 243 15.79 -1.92 4.19
N PRO A 244 15.08 -2.90 3.57
CA PRO A 244 15.66 -3.70 2.50
C PRO A 244 16.23 -2.78 1.41
N ILE A 245 17.56 -2.82 1.24
CA ILE A 245 18.29 -2.02 0.24
C ILE A 245 17.83 -2.38 -1.17
N GLU A 246 17.40 -3.63 -1.36
CA GLU A 246 16.96 -4.22 -2.62
C GLU A 246 15.71 -3.53 -3.21
N GLU A 247 14.89 -2.86 -2.39
CA GLU A 247 13.69 -2.16 -2.87
C GLU A 247 13.95 -0.72 -3.30
N ILE A 248 15.12 -0.15 -2.95
CA ILE A 248 15.46 1.26 -3.21
C ILE A 248 15.46 1.57 -4.72
N PRO A 249 16.10 0.77 -5.61
CA PRO A 249 16.14 1.09 -7.04
C PRO A 249 14.74 1.22 -7.66
N TYR A 250 13.82 0.32 -7.29
CA TYR A 250 12.44 0.34 -7.77
C TYR A 250 11.70 1.60 -7.32
N LEU A 251 11.97 2.08 -6.10
CA LEU A 251 11.39 3.33 -5.60
C LEU A 251 11.98 4.58 -6.28
N GLU A 252 13.26 4.56 -6.62
CA GLU A 252 13.88 5.65 -7.41
C GLU A 252 13.21 5.74 -8.78
N ILE A 253 12.96 4.61 -9.44
CA ILE A 253 12.31 4.56 -10.76
C ILE A 253 10.89 5.11 -10.69
N VAL A 254 10.08 4.66 -9.72
CA VAL A 254 8.70 5.18 -9.53
C VAL A 254 8.69 6.71 -9.39
N VAL A 255 9.62 7.27 -8.62
CA VAL A 255 9.72 8.73 -8.46
C VAL A 255 10.16 9.41 -9.74
N MET A 256 11.10 8.83 -10.48
CA MET A 256 11.54 9.37 -11.76
C MET A 256 10.40 9.38 -12.77
N ASP A 257 9.61 8.32 -12.87
CA ASP A 257 8.50 8.24 -13.82
C ASP A 257 7.37 9.19 -13.42
N LEU A 258 7.07 9.34 -12.13
CA LEU A 258 6.11 10.33 -11.61
C LEU A 258 6.53 11.78 -11.87
N ILE A 259 7.82 12.10 -11.78
CA ILE A 259 8.33 13.47 -12.01
C ILE A 259 8.39 13.79 -13.50
N HIS A 260 8.77 12.82 -14.32
CA HIS A 260 8.98 13.03 -15.76
C HIS A 260 7.75 12.71 -16.62
N GLY A 261 6.66 12.22 -16.02
CA GLY A 261 5.39 11.96 -16.70
C GLY A 261 5.50 10.85 -17.76
N ARG A 262 6.14 9.73 -17.40
CA ARG A 262 6.20 8.52 -18.23
C ARG A 262 5.14 7.49 -17.85
#